data_AF-A0A1W1ZTV3-F1
#
_entry.id   AF-A0A1W1ZTV3-F1
#
_cell.length_a   1.000
_cell.length_b   1.000
_cell.length_c   1.000
_cell.angle_alpha   90.00
_cell.angle_beta   90.00
_cell.angle_gamma   90.00
#
_symmetry.space_group_name_H-M   'P 1'
#
loop_
_entity.id
_entity.type
_entity.pdbx_description
1 polymer ?
#
loop_
_entity_poly.entity_id
_entity_poly.type
_entity_poly.pdbx_seq_one_letter_code
_entity_poly.pdbx_strand_id
1 'polypeptide(L)'
;MHKLLSEKINEDLLMLGNEAIARGAVEAGVGFATTYPGTPSSELSLNLFQISRETDLYFEYSTNEKVALEVAAAAANSGVRTMCMMKHVGLNVAADPLVTLAYIGVTAGLVILTADDPAMFSSQNEQDNRYYGKLAGLPVLEPSSVEEAKEMTRAAFELSEALGEPVLLRTTTRINHSSAFVTLKEITPPVPKGNFVPAPMSYVTVPAVSRKLHVKLLDNLAKASALSDASDLNFITGQGPLGVICNGVSYLYAKDAVKDLGLEEQVKILRIGFSNPMPEWMIKDFIKGCKKVLVVEEGEPFMEEAVKAFAQEACETLPIQGKADDLFSRLSEFDPAMVRENMARFFDVPYTPAASVNTADLPEIPQRPPNLCSGCSHRATFYEVKKAAKAMDVMCPSDIGCYTLGFLPPLSMGDFVLCMGASVSSACGFSRATDKKVVAFIGDSTFFHSGITGLVNAVFNNHNFTLVILDNGITAMTGHQPNPGVDMDQMNLPGYNAISIEKLVRSLGVGHVTLIKPFKVKKSIAAIEEALAFKGVSVIISQEPCALHAKGLKLLKPRAFTVTDKCLDHRDCINEIACPSFYLDKGRVHIDADTCVGCAVCAQICPENAIMPLKKK
;
A
#
# COMPACT_ATOMS: atom_id res chain seq x y z
N MET A 1 -8.79 -22.84 14.89
CA MET A 1 -7.95 -23.33 13.80
C MET A 1 -8.20 -22.48 12.58
N HIS A 2 -7.29 -21.54 12.32
CA HIS A 2 -7.27 -20.71 11.13
C HIS A 2 -7.35 -21.57 9.85
N LYS A 3 -8.12 -21.15 8.85
CA LYS A 3 -8.38 -21.98 7.64
C LYS A 3 -7.12 -22.37 6.88
N LEU A 4 -6.11 -21.49 6.87
CA LEU A 4 -4.84 -21.71 6.17
C LEU A 4 -3.89 -22.68 6.89
N LEU A 5 -4.25 -23.17 8.09
CA LEU A 5 -3.51 -24.19 8.84
C LEU A 5 -4.04 -25.62 8.59
N SER A 6 -4.90 -25.82 7.59
CA SER A 6 -5.35 -27.17 7.21
C SER A 6 -4.16 -28.06 6.82
N GLU A 7 -4.07 -29.24 7.45
CA GLU A 7 -3.05 -30.26 7.19
C GLU A 7 -3.46 -31.25 6.09
N LYS A 8 -4.62 -31.05 5.45
CA LYS A 8 -5.10 -31.93 4.38
C LYS A 8 -4.31 -31.70 3.09
N ILE A 9 -3.27 -32.49 2.90
CA ILE A 9 -2.41 -32.47 1.71
C ILE A 9 -3.23 -32.87 0.46
N ASN A 10 -2.98 -32.19 -0.66
CA ASN A 10 -3.65 -32.37 -1.95
C ASN A 10 -5.16 -32.02 -1.96
N GLU A 11 -5.65 -31.30 -0.95
CA GLU A 11 -6.98 -30.69 -1.00
C GLU A 11 -6.90 -29.34 -1.71
N ASP A 12 -7.88 -29.03 -2.56
CA ASP A 12 -8.00 -27.72 -3.18
C ASP A 12 -8.86 -26.79 -2.33
N LEU A 13 -8.33 -25.62 -2.00
CA LEU A 13 -9.06 -24.58 -1.28
C LEU A 13 -9.21 -23.32 -2.14
N LEU A 14 -10.41 -22.74 -2.17
CA LEU A 14 -10.60 -21.42 -2.77
C LEU A 14 -9.93 -20.36 -1.89
N MET A 15 -8.90 -19.71 -2.42
CA MET A 15 -8.11 -18.69 -1.72
C MET A 15 -8.02 -17.40 -2.52
N LEU A 16 -7.98 -16.27 -1.82
CA LEU A 16 -7.51 -15.00 -2.36
C LEU A 16 -5.99 -15.07 -2.59
N GLY A 17 -5.43 -14.31 -3.54
CA GLY A 17 -3.97 -14.25 -3.76
C GLY A 17 -3.17 -13.96 -2.49
N ASN A 18 -3.61 -12.99 -1.69
CA ASN A 18 -2.99 -12.70 -0.39
C ASN A 18 -3.02 -13.90 0.58
N GLU A 19 -4.06 -14.73 0.53
CA GLU A 19 -4.17 -15.94 1.35
C GLU A 19 -3.27 -17.06 0.82
N ALA A 20 -3.15 -17.19 -0.49
CA ALA A 20 -2.26 -18.16 -1.13
C ALA A 20 -0.78 -17.86 -0.80
N ILE A 21 -0.40 -16.58 -0.80
CA ILE A 21 0.95 -16.15 -0.37
C ILE A 21 1.17 -16.45 1.11
N ALA A 22 0.20 -16.17 1.98
CA ALA A 22 0.27 -16.50 3.40
C ALA A 22 0.45 -18.01 3.61
N ARG A 23 -0.31 -18.83 2.85
CA ARG A 23 -0.16 -20.28 2.85
C ARG A 23 1.23 -20.70 2.38
N GLY A 24 1.76 -20.10 1.31
CA GLY A 24 3.10 -20.40 0.79
C GLY A 24 4.19 -20.11 1.83
N ALA A 25 4.08 -19.01 2.57
CA ALA A 25 5.01 -18.68 3.64
C ALA A 25 4.94 -19.70 4.80
N VAL A 26 3.73 -20.13 5.18
CA VAL A 26 3.54 -21.18 6.20
C VAL A 26 4.09 -22.52 5.74
N GLU A 27 3.84 -22.93 4.48
CA GLU A 27 4.40 -24.15 3.91
C GLU A 27 5.94 -24.11 3.84
N ALA A 28 6.53 -22.92 3.67
CA ALA A 28 7.96 -22.68 3.75
C ALA A 28 8.52 -22.65 5.18
N GLY A 29 7.70 -22.76 6.23
CA GLY A 29 8.16 -22.72 7.62
C GLY A 29 8.64 -21.34 8.06
N VAL A 30 7.97 -20.27 7.60
CA VAL A 30 8.24 -18.90 8.08
C VAL A 30 8.14 -18.83 9.61
N GLY A 31 9.19 -18.40 10.27
CA GLY A 31 9.26 -18.28 11.74
C GLY A 31 9.05 -16.86 12.25
N PHE A 32 9.21 -15.86 11.38
CA PHE A 32 9.08 -14.44 11.73
C PHE A 32 8.43 -13.66 10.59
N ALA A 33 7.49 -12.77 10.89
CA ALA A 33 6.88 -11.88 9.91
C ALA A 33 6.70 -10.46 10.46
N THR A 34 6.87 -9.46 9.60
CA THR A 34 6.70 -8.04 9.97
C THR A 34 6.21 -7.22 8.79
N THR A 35 5.54 -6.11 9.07
CA THR A 35 4.94 -5.24 8.06
C THR A 35 4.56 -3.87 8.61
N TYR A 36 4.60 -2.86 7.75
CA TYR A 36 3.73 -1.70 7.86
C TYR A 36 2.54 -1.91 6.91
N PRO A 37 1.29 -1.74 7.38
CA PRO A 37 0.13 -2.11 6.60
C PRO A 37 -0.04 -1.24 5.35
N GLY A 38 -0.29 -1.89 4.21
CA GLY A 38 -0.59 -1.23 2.94
C GLY A 38 -1.43 -2.13 2.02
N THR A 39 -2.36 -1.52 1.30
CA THR A 39 -3.13 -2.17 0.22
C THR A 39 -2.28 -2.13 -1.06
N PRO A 40 -2.24 -3.20 -1.87
CA PRO A 40 -3.12 -4.38 -1.88
C PRO A 40 -2.63 -5.61 -1.08
N SER A 41 -1.64 -5.49 -0.18
CA SER A 41 -1.12 -6.63 0.61
C SER A 41 -1.72 -6.76 2.02
N SER A 42 -2.79 -6.04 2.33
CA SER A 42 -3.29 -5.90 3.72
C SER A 42 -3.81 -7.22 4.28
N GLU A 43 -4.53 -8.01 3.48
CA GLU A 43 -5.09 -9.29 3.89
C GLU A 43 -4.01 -10.32 4.23
N LEU A 44 -2.86 -10.27 3.56
CA LEU A 44 -1.71 -11.15 3.86
C LEU A 44 -1.21 -10.91 5.29
N SER A 45 -1.00 -9.64 5.65
CA SER A 45 -0.60 -9.28 7.02
C SER A 45 -1.62 -9.69 8.08
N LEU A 46 -2.91 -9.53 7.78
CA LEU A 46 -3.97 -9.95 8.70
C LEU A 46 -3.99 -11.47 8.90
N ASN A 47 -3.84 -12.25 7.83
CA ASN A 47 -3.79 -13.72 7.91
C ASN A 47 -2.59 -14.18 8.75
N LEU A 48 -1.39 -13.67 8.49
CA LEU A 48 -0.19 -14.04 9.28
C LEU A 48 -0.29 -13.60 10.74
N PHE A 49 -0.89 -12.42 11.00
CA PHE A 49 -1.19 -11.99 12.37
C PHE A 49 -2.12 -12.97 13.09
N GLN A 50 -3.21 -13.41 12.45
CA GLN A 50 -4.14 -14.38 13.04
C GLN A 50 -3.47 -15.74 13.25
N ILE A 51 -2.68 -16.21 12.27
CA ILE A 51 -1.91 -17.47 12.37
C ILE A 51 -0.90 -17.43 13.53
N SER A 52 -0.26 -16.29 13.79
CA SER A 52 0.65 -16.10 14.92
C SER A 52 -0.02 -16.20 16.30
N ARG A 53 -1.35 -16.30 16.37
CA ARG A 53 -2.09 -16.55 17.63
C ARG A 53 -2.35 -18.03 17.88
N GLU A 54 -2.13 -18.87 16.87
CA GLU A 54 -2.39 -20.30 16.91
C GLU A 54 -1.12 -21.14 16.68
N THR A 55 0.02 -20.50 16.40
CA THR A 55 1.31 -21.14 16.05
C THR A 55 2.49 -20.43 16.70
N ASP A 56 3.69 -21.00 16.56
CA ASP A 56 4.94 -20.40 17.05
C ASP A 56 5.50 -19.28 16.17
N LEU A 57 4.87 -18.96 15.02
CA LEU A 57 5.22 -17.82 14.19
C LEU A 57 5.17 -16.52 15.02
N TYR A 58 6.27 -15.75 15.01
CA TYR A 58 6.22 -14.39 15.52
C TYR A 58 5.71 -13.42 14.45
N PHE A 59 4.82 -12.50 14.83
CA PHE A 59 4.32 -11.45 13.96
C PHE A 59 4.25 -10.11 14.69
N GLU A 60 4.67 -9.02 14.03
CA GLU A 60 4.44 -7.66 14.49
C GLU A 60 4.04 -6.68 13.36
N TYR A 61 3.19 -5.71 13.70
CA TYR A 61 3.02 -4.50 12.90
C TYR A 61 4.08 -3.48 13.35
N SER A 62 4.98 -3.10 12.47
CA SER A 62 6.02 -2.10 12.75
C SER A 62 5.54 -0.69 12.43
N THR A 63 6.28 0.32 12.88
CA THR A 63 5.90 1.73 12.73
C THR A 63 5.97 2.24 11.29
N ASN A 64 6.90 1.69 10.50
CA ASN A 64 7.08 1.97 9.07
C ASN A 64 7.88 0.81 8.44
N GLU A 65 8.03 0.84 7.12
CA GLU A 65 8.68 -0.23 6.36
C GLU A 65 10.18 -0.32 6.60
N LYS A 66 10.84 0.80 6.93
CA LYS A 66 12.26 0.80 7.32
C LYS A 66 12.46 -0.03 8.59
N VAL A 67 11.68 0.23 9.63
CA VAL A 67 11.73 -0.52 10.89
C VAL A 67 11.32 -1.97 10.67
N ALA A 68 10.27 -2.23 9.86
CA ALA A 68 9.87 -3.59 9.52
C ALA A 68 11.03 -4.37 8.87
N LEU A 69 11.70 -3.79 7.88
CA LEU A 69 12.82 -4.46 7.20
C LEU A 69 14.05 -4.61 8.12
N GLU A 70 14.33 -3.65 9.00
CA GLU A 70 15.43 -3.75 9.98
C GLU A 70 15.19 -4.88 11.00
N VAL A 71 13.97 -5.01 11.50
CA VAL A 71 13.56 -6.12 12.38
C VAL A 71 13.66 -7.45 11.62
N ALA A 72 13.13 -7.50 10.40
CA ALA A 72 13.20 -8.70 9.56
C ALA A 72 14.65 -9.13 9.28
N ALA A 73 15.52 -8.18 8.95
CA ALA A 73 16.93 -8.41 8.67
C ALA A 73 17.65 -9.02 9.90
N ALA A 74 17.35 -8.53 11.10
CA ALA A 74 17.92 -9.06 12.33
C ALA A 74 17.45 -10.51 12.61
N ALA A 75 16.17 -10.81 12.39
CA ALA A 75 15.63 -12.17 12.54
C ALA A 75 16.24 -13.14 11.51
N ALA A 76 16.31 -12.74 10.24
CA ALA A 76 16.92 -13.53 9.16
C ALA A 76 18.40 -13.82 9.41
N ASN A 77 19.17 -12.82 9.85
CA ASN A 77 20.58 -13.00 10.20
C ASN A 77 20.81 -13.79 11.50
N SER A 78 19.77 -13.94 12.33
CA SER A 78 19.77 -14.85 13.47
C SER A 78 19.44 -16.30 13.09
N GLY A 79 19.18 -16.60 11.81
CA GLY A 79 18.88 -17.94 11.34
C GLY A 79 17.39 -18.31 11.34
N VAL A 80 16.49 -17.33 11.29
CA VAL A 80 15.03 -17.54 11.23
C VAL A 80 14.50 -17.18 9.85
N ARG A 81 13.77 -18.09 9.18
CA ARG A 81 13.08 -17.76 7.92
C ARG A 81 12.07 -16.63 8.16
N THR A 82 12.24 -15.54 7.43
CA THR A 82 11.56 -14.28 7.73
C THR A 82 10.84 -13.71 6.50
N MET A 83 9.65 -13.14 6.70
CA MET A 83 8.93 -12.40 5.67
C MET A 83 8.70 -10.95 6.08
N CYS A 84 8.99 -10.01 5.18
CA CYS A 84 8.63 -8.60 5.33
C CYS A 84 7.66 -8.21 4.22
N MET A 85 6.51 -7.64 4.55
CA MET A 85 5.52 -7.25 3.52
C MET A 85 5.26 -5.75 3.52
N MET A 86 5.11 -5.19 2.31
CA MET A 86 4.75 -3.80 2.09
C MET A 86 4.10 -3.62 0.71
N LYS A 87 3.39 -2.49 0.54
CA LYS A 87 3.06 -1.99 -0.81
C LYS A 87 4.31 -1.39 -1.46
N HIS A 88 4.27 -1.20 -2.77
CA HIS A 88 5.41 -0.71 -3.55
C HIS A 88 6.06 0.59 -3.03
N VAL A 89 5.28 1.62 -2.67
CA VAL A 89 5.86 2.87 -2.11
C VAL A 89 6.53 2.67 -0.77
N GLY A 90 6.17 1.61 -0.03
CA GLY A 90 6.82 1.25 1.23
C GLY A 90 8.28 0.88 1.03
N LEU A 91 8.64 0.35 -0.15
CA LEU A 91 10.02 0.07 -0.50
C LEU A 91 10.86 1.35 -0.66
N ASN A 92 10.23 2.51 -0.91
CA ASN A 92 10.91 3.80 -0.86
C ASN A 92 11.37 4.14 0.57
N VAL A 93 10.51 3.85 1.56
CA VAL A 93 10.82 4.07 2.98
C VAL A 93 11.89 3.09 3.44
N ALA A 94 11.81 1.84 2.98
CA ALA A 94 12.77 0.78 3.29
C ALA A 94 14.02 0.75 2.39
N ALA A 95 14.20 1.72 1.47
CA ALA A 95 15.27 1.68 0.49
C ALA A 95 16.67 1.67 1.12
N ASP A 96 16.87 2.46 2.19
CA ASP A 96 18.12 2.56 2.94
C ASP A 96 18.58 1.21 3.55
N PRO A 97 17.75 0.52 4.37
CA PRO A 97 18.10 -0.82 4.82
C PRO A 97 18.16 -1.83 3.67
N LEU A 98 17.31 -1.75 2.63
CA LEU A 98 17.31 -2.69 1.51
C LEU A 98 18.66 -2.76 0.79
N VAL A 99 19.20 -1.62 0.36
CA VAL A 99 20.45 -1.58 -0.41
C VAL A 99 21.65 -1.99 0.42
N THR A 100 21.63 -1.70 1.73
CA THR A 100 22.69 -2.12 2.64
C THR A 100 22.58 -3.62 2.95
N LEU A 101 21.35 -4.14 3.10
CA LEU A 101 21.10 -5.55 3.35
C LEU A 101 21.47 -6.44 2.17
N ALA A 102 21.39 -5.94 0.93
CA ALA A 102 21.93 -6.64 -0.23
C ALA A 102 23.43 -6.96 -0.11
N TYR A 103 24.20 -6.08 0.55
CA TYR A 103 25.65 -6.29 0.76
C TYR A 103 25.91 -7.26 1.92
N ILE A 104 25.19 -7.05 3.03
CA ILE A 104 25.33 -7.83 4.27
C ILE A 104 24.86 -9.27 4.05
N GLY A 105 23.79 -9.44 3.27
CA GLY A 105 23.11 -10.71 3.04
C GLY A 105 22.26 -11.16 4.23
N VAL A 106 21.87 -12.43 4.18
CA VAL A 106 21.08 -13.10 5.22
C VAL A 106 21.60 -14.51 5.49
N THR A 107 21.38 -15.00 6.71
CA THR A 107 21.79 -16.35 7.14
C THR A 107 20.69 -17.39 6.92
N ALA A 108 19.42 -17.00 7.07
CA ALA A 108 18.24 -17.78 6.69
C ALA A 108 17.41 -16.99 5.66
N GLY A 109 16.50 -17.67 4.97
CA GLY A 109 15.73 -17.05 3.89
C GLY A 109 14.93 -15.82 4.33
N LEU A 110 15.06 -14.72 3.58
CA LEU A 110 14.29 -13.50 3.75
C LEU A 110 13.54 -13.17 2.45
N VAL A 111 12.22 -13.23 2.53
CA VAL A 111 11.34 -12.82 1.43
C VAL A 111 10.76 -11.44 1.75
N ILE A 112 10.98 -10.49 0.84
CA ILE A 112 10.39 -9.16 0.90
C ILE A 112 9.28 -9.10 -0.16
N LEU A 113 8.03 -9.09 0.29
CA LEU A 113 6.89 -8.91 -0.60
C LEU A 113 6.68 -7.43 -0.89
N THR A 114 6.65 -7.08 -2.17
CA THR A 114 6.29 -5.75 -2.67
C THR A 114 5.07 -5.84 -3.57
N ALA A 115 3.96 -5.26 -3.10
CA ALA A 115 2.72 -5.23 -3.86
C ALA A 115 2.58 -3.92 -4.64
N ASP A 116 2.79 -4.00 -5.96
CA ASP A 116 2.64 -2.90 -6.91
C ASP A 116 1.15 -2.66 -7.23
N ASP A 117 0.77 -1.41 -7.48
CA ASP A 117 -0.62 -0.99 -7.69
C ASP A 117 -0.78 -0.22 -9.03
N PRO A 118 -0.69 -0.91 -10.18
CA PRO A 118 -1.03 -0.30 -11.47
C PRO A 118 -2.43 0.34 -11.42
N ALA A 119 -2.60 1.49 -12.08
CA ALA A 119 -3.79 2.36 -11.99
C ALA A 119 -4.08 3.01 -10.62
N MET A 120 -3.18 2.85 -9.64
CA MET A 120 -3.21 3.50 -8.32
C MET A 120 -4.57 3.44 -7.60
N PHE A 121 -5.21 2.26 -7.54
CA PHE A 121 -6.49 2.13 -6.85
C PHE A 121 -6.44 2.61 -5.39
N SER A 122 -5.26 2.52 -4.76
CA SER A 122 -5.03 2.88 -3.37
C SER A 122 -3.67 3.57 -3.14
N SER A 123 -3.15 4.22 -4.19
CA SER A 123 -1.77 4.73 -4.21
C SER A 123 -1.66 6.17 -4.70
N GLN A 124 -0.55 6.81 -4.35
CA GLN A 124 -0.27 8.20 -4.67
C GLN A 124 0.43 8.33 -6.03
N ASN A 125 1.12 7.28 -6.47
CA ASN A 125 1.86 7.20 -7.72
C ASN A 125 1.73 5.81 -8.36
N GLU A 126 2.04 5.71 -9.65
CA GLU A 126 2.42 4.45 -10.29
C GLU A 126 3.94 4.32 -10.19
N GLN A 127 4.41 3.21 -9.64
CA GLN A 127 5.83 2.93 -9.45
C GLN A 127 6.08 1.44 -9.69
N ASP A 128 7.21 1.14 -10.31
CA ASP A 128 7.61 -0.21 -10.68
C ASP A 128 8.82 -0.67 -9.86
N ASN A 129 8.59 -1.63 -8.96
CA ASN A 129 9.63 -2.06 -8.02
C ASN A 129 10.66 -3.04 -8.60
N ARG A 130 10.55 -3.43 -9.87
CA ARG A 130 11.64 -4.13 -10.57
C ARG A 130 12.92 -3.28 -10.60
N TYR A 131 12.79 -1.94 -10.62
CA TYR A 131 13.93 -1.04 -10.50
C TYR A 131 14.62 -1.07 -9.14
N TYR A 132 13.92 -1.36 -8.04
CA TYR A 132 14.59 -1.57 -6.75
C TYR A 132 15.37 -2.88 -6.71
N GLY A 133 14.84 -3.95 -7.32
CA GLY A 133 15.58 -5.20 -7.52
C GLY A 133 16.87 -4.95 -8.31
N LYS A 134 16.77 -4.22 -9.42
CA LYS A 134 17.93 -3.84 -10.25
C LYS A 134 18.91 -2.92 -9.52
N LEU A 135 18.42 -1.91 -8.79
CA LEU A 135 19.23 -0.97 -8.02
C LEU A 135 20.01 -1.66 -6.90
N ALA A 136 19.36 -2.56 -6.16
CA ALA A 136 19.96 -3.26 -5.03
C ALA A 136 20.78 -4.48 -5.46
N GLY A 137 20.61 -4.97 -6.70
CA GLY A 137 21.22 -6.22 -7.17
C GLY A 137 20.55 -7.47 -6.60
N LEU A 138 19.25 -7.41 -6.30
CA LEU A 138 18.52 -8.48 -5.62
C LEU A 138 17.58 -9.25 -6.56
N PRO A 139 17.43 -10.57 -6.36
CA PRO A 139 16.46 -11.38 -7.09
C PRO A 139 15.02 -10.86 -7.00
N VAL A 140 14.28 -10.88 -8.12
CA VAL A 140 12.84 -10.55 -8.18
C VAL A 140 12.08 -11.70 -8.82
N LEU A 141 11.11 -12.27 -8.09
CA LEU A 141 10.15 -13.25 -8.60
C LEU A 141 8.77 -12.63 -8.80
N GLU A 142 8.06 -13.06 -9.85
CA GLU A 142 6.77 -12.50 -10.28
C GLU A 142 5.74 -13.58 -10.66
N PRO A 143 4.76 -13.88 -9.79
CA PRO A 143 3.72 -14.84 -10.07
C PRO A 143 2.68 -14.30 -11.05
N SER A 144 2.16 -15.19 -11.91
CA SER A 144 1.11 -14.89 -12.88
C SER A 144 -0.28 -15.33 -12.43
N SER A 145 -0.35 -16.13 -11.36
CA SER A 145 -1.60 -16.66 -10.83
C SER A 145 -1.56 -16.77 -9.30
N VAL A 146 -2.73 -16.97 -8.69
CA VAL A 146 -2.88 -17.19 -7.25
C VAL A 146 -2.13 -18.46 -6.79
N GLU A 147 -2.22 -19.56 -7.56
CA GLU A 147 -1.51 -20.80 -7.25
C GLU A 147 0.00 -20.62 -7.31
N GLU A 148 0.50 -19.95 -8.35
CA GLU A 148 1.93 -19.63 -8.43
C GLU A 148 2.39 -18.69 -7.33
N ALA A 149 1.56 -17.76 -6.87
CA ALA A 149 1.94 -16.87 -5.79
C ALA A 149 2.30 -17.67 -4.52
N LYS A 150 1.57 -18.76 -4.24
CA LYS A 150 1.94 -19.71 -3.16
C LYS A 150 3.27 -20.41 -3.46
N GLU A 151 3.42 -21.00 -4.65
CA GLU A 151 4.61 -21.78 -5.00
C GLU A 151 5.89 -20.94 -5.06
N MET A 152 5.82 -19.77 -5.70
CA MET A 152 6.93 -18.82 -5.79
C MET A 152 7.30 -18.23 -4.44
N THR A 153 6.37 -18.11 -3.48
CA THR A 153 6.71 -17.72 -2.10
C THR A 153 7.67 -18.73 -1.47
N ARG A 154 7.43 -20.03 -1.66
CA ARG A 154 8.33 -21.09 -1.16
C ARG A 154 9.67 -21.06 -1.88
N ALA A 155 9.64 -20.99 -3.21
CA ALA A 155 10.85 -20.89 -4.03
C ALA A 155 11.69 -19.66 -3.67
N ALA A 156 11.06 -18.54 -3.28
CA ALA A 156 11.77 -17.34 -2.85
C ALA A 156 12.59 -17.55 -1.57
N PHE A 157 12.08 -18.32 -0.60
CA PHE A 157 12.86 -18.67 0.60
C PHE A 157 14.08 -19.54 0.25
N GLU A 158 13.89 -20.54 -0.60
CA GLU A 158 14.97 -21.43 -1.04
C GLU A 158 16.04 -20.68 -1.84
N LEU A 159 15.61 -19.80 -2.74
CA LEU A 159 16.51 -18.94 -3.52
C LEU A 159 17.28 -17.98 -2.62
N SER A 160 16.62 -17.39 -1.62
CA SER A 160 17.25 -16.50 -0.66
C SER A 160 18.35 -17.19 0.12
N GLU A 161 18.12 -18.44 0.56
CA GLU A 161 19.11 -19.26 1.26
C GLU A 161 20.27 -19.68 0.35
N ALA A 162 19.97 -20.03 -0.91
CA ALA A 162 20.99 -20.44 -1.88
C ALA A 162 21.97 -19.29 -2.21
N LEU A 163 21.48 -18.05 -2.26
CA LEU A 163 22.29 -16.86 -2.55
C LEU A 163 22.86 -16.20 -1.29
N GLY A 164 22.25 -16.45 -0.13
CA GLY A 164 22.53 -15.73 1.12
C GLY A 164 22.12 -14.26 1.05
N GLU A 165 21.04 -13.95 0.32
CA GLU A 165 20.56 -12.59 0.04
C GLU A 165 19.02 -12.53 0.12
N PRO A 166 18.42 -11.36 0.42
CA PRO A 166 16.97 -11.19 0.35
C PRO A 166 16.43 -11.42 -1.07
N VAL A 167 15.22 -11.95 -1.18
CA VAL A 167 14.51 -12.10 -2.45
C VAL A 167 13.26 -11.22 -2.44
N LEU A 168 13.08 -10.43 -3.50
CA LEU A 168 11.85 -9.67 -3.73
C LEU A 168 10.81 -10.59 -4.37
N LEU A 169 9.64 -10.71 -3.75
CA LEU A 169 8.45 -11.28 -4.38
C LEU A 169 7.54 -10.12 -4.79
N ARG A 170 7.51 -9.79 -6.08
CA ARG A 170 6.70 -8.70 -6.61
C ARG A 170 5.34 -9.23 -7.06
N THR A 171 4.28 -8.61 -6.59
CA THR A 171 2.90 -8.90 -7.01
C THR A 171 2.22 -7.63 -7.51
N THR A 172 1.11 -7.77 -8.22
CA THR A 172 0.24 -6.65 -8.61
C THR A 172 -1.16 -6.81 -8.03
N THR A 173 -1.96 -5.73 -8.01
CA THR A 173 -3.34 -5.70 -7.51
C THR A 173 -4.17 -6.89 -8.00
N ARG A 174 -4.05 -7.31 -9.27
CA ARG A 174 -4.75 -8.51 -9.77
C ARG A 174 -4.35 -9.80 -9.10
N ILE A 175 -3.07 -10.03 -8.85
CA ILE A 175 -2.64 -11.23 -8.13
C ILE A 175 -3.18 -11.18 -6.71
N ASN A 176 -2.97 -10.06 -6.00
CA ASN A 176 -3.34 -9.93 -4.59
C ASN A 176 -4.85 -10.08 -4.35
N HIS A 177 -5.70 -9.54 -5.23
CA HIS A 177 -7.16 -9.46 -5.05
C HIS A 177 -7.99 -10.42 -5.93
N SER A 178 -7.36 -11.36 -6.63
CA SER A 178 -8.06 -12.43 -7.35
C SER A 178 -8.15 -13.70 -6.51
N SER A 179 -9.14 -14.54 -6.80
CA SER A 179 -9.34 -15.83 -6.10
C SER A 179 -9.21 -17.01 -7.05
N ALA A 180 -8.60 -18.09 -6.60
CA ALA A 180 -8.51 -19.36 -7.34
C ALA A 180 -8.49 -20.55 -6.39
N PHE A 181 -8.71 -21.76 -6.92
CA PHE A 181 -8.44 -22.99 -6.19
C PHE A 181 -6.92 -23.20 -6.08
N VAL A 182 -6.47 -23.50 -4.88
CA VAL A 182 -5.06 -23.65 -4.51
C VAL A 182 -4.87 -25.01 -3.83
N THR A 183 -3.95 -25.82 -4.35
CA THR A 183 -3.70 -27.17 -3.83
C THR A 183 -2.81 -27.11 -2.59
N LEU A 184 -3.25 -27.63 -1.46
CA LEU A 184 -2.50 -27.61 -0.21
C LEU A 184 -1.31 -28.59 -0.24
N LYS A 185 -0.13 -28.13 0.17
CA LYS A 185 1.04 -29.00 0.41
C LYS A 185 1.35 -29.10 1.90
N GLU A 186 2.32 -29.97 2.21
CA GLU A 186 2.81 -30.18 3.57
C GLU A 186 3.33 -28.87 4.19
N ILE A 187 2.97 -28.64 5.46
CA ILE A 187 3.42 -27.49 6.22
C ILE A 187 4.74 -27.84 6.91
N THR A 188 5.77 -27.05 6.65
CA THR A 188 7.02 -27.12 7.42
C THR A 188 6.82 -26.39 8.75
N PRO A 189 7.08 -27.01 9.91
CA PRO A 189 6.99 -26.33 11.20
C PRO A 189 7.93 -25.11 11.28
N PRO A 190 7.48 -23.97 11.82
CA PRO A 190 8.33 -22.78 11.92
C PRO A 190 9.46 -22.96 12.93
N VAL A 191 10.61 -22.34 12.66
CA VAL A 191 11.73 -22.22 13.62
C VAL A 191 11.78 -20.77 14.10
N PRO A 192 11.15 -20.42 15.25
CA PRO A 192 10.94 -19.03 15.64
C PRO A 192 12.15 -18.36 16.32
N LYS A 193 13.19 -19.14 16.63
CA LYS A 193 14.40 -18.67 17.30
C LYS A 193 15.62 -19.29 16.64
N GLY A 194 16.66 -18.48 16.48
CA GLY A 194 17.96 -18.95 16.03
C GLY A 194 19.10 -18.34 16.85
N ASN A 195 20.32 -18.44 16.33
CA ASN A 195 21.53 -17.97 16.98
C ASN A 195 22.32 -17.04 16.06
N PHE A 196 22.45 -15.77 16.45
CA PHE A 196 23.31 -14.83 15.74
C PHE A 196 24.79 -15.13 16.02
N VAL A 197 25.59 -15.28 14.96
CA VAL A 197 27.04 -15.47 15.05
C VAL A 197 27.74 -14.19 14.58
N PRO A 198 28.45 -13.45 15.45
CA PRO A 198 29.11 -12.21 15.04
C PRO A 198 30.16 -12.41 13.94
N ALA A 199 30.01 -11.70 12.82
CA ALA A 199 31.00 -11.63 11.74
C ALA A 199 31.18 -10.18 11.24
N PRO A 200 31.98 -9.34 11.92
CA PRO A 200 32.07 -7.91 11.61
C PRO A 200 32.49 -7.59 10.17
N MET A 201 33.35 -8.42 9.57
CA MET A 201 33.78 -8.28 8.17
C MET A 201 32.70 -8.64 7.14
N SER A 202 31.56 -9.15 7.60
CA SER A 202 30.36 -9.41 6.79
C SER A 202 29.24 -8.42 7.07
N TYR A 203 29.16 -7.91 8.30
CA TYR A 203 27.97 -7.18 8.78
C TYR A 203 28.19 -5.69 9.07
N VAL A 204 29.45 -5.24 9.21
CA VAL A 204 29.76 -3.84 9.53
C VAL A 204 30.22 -3.11 8.28
N THR A 205 29.30 -2.38 7.64
CA THR A 205 29.46 -1.76 6.31
C THR A 205 30.28 -0.48 6.30
N VAL A 206 31.48 -0.52 6.89
CA VAL A 206 32.51 0.50 6.69
C VAL A 206 33.13 0.39 5.28
N PRO A 207 33.69 1.46 4.69
CA PRO A 207 34.13 1.45 3.29
C PRO A 207 35.06 0.31 2.89
N ALA A 208 35.97 -0.14 3.78
CA ALA A 208 36.88 -1.25 3.51
C ALA A 208 36.16 -2.62 3.41
N VAL A 209 35.07 -2.79 4.16
CA VAL A 209 34.22 -3.99 4.14
C VAL A 209 33.27 -3.93 2.95
N SER A 210 32.55 -2.80 2.78
CA SER A 210 31.53 -2.64 1.74
C SER A 210 32.08 -2.85 0.33
N ARG A 211 33.32 -2.44 0.04
CA ARG A 211 33.97 -2.71 -1.26
C ARG A 211 34.13 -4.20 -1.55
N LYS A 212 34.38 -5.02 -0.53
CA LYS A 212 34.49 -6.48 -0.67
C LYS A 212 33.11 -7.13 -0.79
N LEU A 213 32.15 -6.65 -0.01
CA LEU A 213 30.77 -7.12 -0.08
C LEU A 213 30.13 -6.83 -1.44
N HIS A 214 30.47 -5.70 -2.09
CA HIS A 214 30.01 -5.42 -3.44
C HIS A 214 30.50 -6.46 -4.46
N VAL A 215 31.75 -6.93 -4.34
CA VAL A 215 32.26 -8.02 -5.21
C VAL A 215 31.43 -9.29 -4.99
N LYS A 216 31.16 -9.65 -3.74
CA LYS A 216 30.29 -10.79 -3.40
C LYS A 216 28.88 -10.62 -3.98
N LEU A 217 28.29 -9.43 -3.87
CA LEU A 217 26.97 -9.13 -4.42
C LEU A 217 26.95 -9.29 -5.94
N LEU A 218 27.97 -8.83 -6.66
CA LEU A 218 28.08 -9.04 -8.10
C LEU A 218 28.25 -10.53 -8.46
N ASP A 219 29.04 -11.28 -7.69
CA ASP A 219 29.17 -12.73 -7.86
C ASP A 219 27.83 -13.44 -7.61
N ASN A 220 27.06 -13.00 -6.61
CA ASN A 220 25.75 -13.55 -6.31
C ASN A 220 24.71 -13.16 -7.36
N LEU A 221 24.74 -11.95 -7.90
CA LEU A 221 23.91 -11.54 -9.02
C LEU A 221 24.21 -12.40 -10.26
N ALA A 222 25.48 -12.72 -10.52
CA ALA A 222 25.85 -13.64 -11.60
C ALA A 222 25.33 -15.07 -11.37
N LYS A 223 25.38 -15.57 -10.13
CA LYS A 223 24.75 -16.86 -9.76
C LYS A 223 23.23 -16.81 -9.94
N ALA A 224 22.59 -15.74 -9.49
CA ALA A 224 21.16 -15.52 -9.65
C ALA A 224 20.77 -15.49 -11.14
N SER A 225 21.62 -14.93 -12.01
CA SER A 225 21.42 -14.95 -13.46
C SER A 225 21.41 -16.38 -14.00
N ALA A 226 22.41 -17.18 -13.62
CA ALA A 226 22.46 -18.60 -14.01
C ALA A 226 21.25 -19.40 -13.47
N LEU A 227 20.81 -19.10 -12.24
CA LEU A 227 19.61 -19.70 -11.67
C LEU A 227 18.33 -19.25 -12.40
N SER A 228 18.26 -17.99 -12.83
CA SER A 228 17.14 -17.46 -13.61
C SER A 228 17.05 -18.16 -14.96
N ASP A 229 18.16 -18.29 -15.69
CA ASP A 229 18.21 -19.02 -16.96
C ASP A 229 17.80 -20.49 -16.83
N ALA A 230 18.12 -21.13 -15.70
CA ALA A 230 17.77 -22.53 -15.43
C ALA A 230 16.43 -22.72 -14.70
N SER A 231 15.70 -21.64 -14.41
CA SER A 231 14.51 -21.70 -13.57
C SER A 231 13.28 -22.18 -14.35
N ASP A 232 12.59 -23.18 -13.81
CA ASP A 232 11.28 -23.62 -14.31
C ASP A 232 10.17 -22.56 -14.12
N LEU A 233 10.47 -21.47 -13.39
CA LEU A 233 9.59 -20.31 -13.27
C LEU A 233 9.54 -19.49 -14.57
N ASN A 234 10.56 -19.64 -15.41
CA ASN A 234 10.61 -19.08 -16.75
C ASN A 234 10.29 -20.19 -17.75
N PHE A 235 9.28 -20.01 -18.59
CA PHE A 235 8.89 -21.07 -19.52
C PHE A 235 8.32 -20.54 -20.82
N ILE A 236 8.42 -21.37 -21.86
CA ILE A 236 7.90 -21.08 -23.19
C ILE A 236 6.66 -21.93 -23.44
N THR A 237 5.62 -21.32 -23.99
CA THR A 237 4.43 -22.01 -24.50
C THR A 237 4.15 -21.63 -25.95
N GLY A 238 3.41 -22.47 -26.66
CA GLY A 238 3.10 -22.23 -28.08
C GLY A 238 4.31 -22.44 -28.99
N GLN A 239 4.11 -22.15 -30.27
CA GLN A 239 5.11 -22.32 -31.32
C GLN A 239 4.89 -21.33 -32.45
N GLY A 240 5.93 -21.06 -33.23
CA GLY A 240 5.84 -20.23 -34.43
C GLY A 240 6.80 -19.04 -34.44
N PRO A 241 6.77 -18.24 -35.51
CA PRO A 241 7.72 -17.16 -35.74
C PRO A 241 7.34 -15.84 -35.05
N LEU A 242 6.18 -15.71 -34.43
CA LEU A 242 5.80 -14.52 -33.68
C LEU A 242 6.11 -14.74 -32.20
N GLY A 243 6.86 -13.83 -31.59
CA GLY A 243 7.26 -13.93 -30.19
C GLY A 243 6.45 -12.98 -29.31
N VAL A 244 6.04 -13.47 -28.14
CA VAL A 244 5.56 -12.62 -27.03
C VAL A 244 6.44 -12.86 -25.82
N ILE A 245 6.90 -11.80 -25.16
CA ILE A 245 7.60 -11.88 -23.87
C ILE A 245 6.76 -11.13 -22.83
N CYS A 246 6.45 -11.78 -21.71
CA CYS A 246 5.57 -11.22 -20.69
C CYS A 246 5.92 -11.74 -19.28
N ASN A 247 5.46 -11.06 -18.24
CA ASN A 247 5.66 -11.42 -16.84
C ASN A 247 4.34 -11.29 -16.06
N GLY A 248 4.28 -11.90 -14.87
CA GLY A 248 3.17 -11.71 -13.94
C GLY A 248 1.79 -11.89 -14.59
N VAL A 249 0.80 -11.08 -14.20
CA VAL A 249 -0.57 -11.20 -14.73
C VAL A 249 -0.66 -11.03 -16.25
N SER A 250 0.28 -10.30 -16.86
CA SER A 250 0.31 -10.07 -18.31
C SER A 250 0.43 -11.35 -19.14
N TYR A 251 0.98 -12.43 -18.57
CA TYR A 251 0.99 -13.75 -19.22
C TYR A 251 -0.42 -14.28 -19.50
N LEU A 252 -1.36 -14.11 -18.56
CA LEU A 252 -2.73 -14.58 -18.73
C LEU A 252 -3.44 -13.79 -19.84
N TYR A 253 -3.26 -12.47 -19.87
CA TYR A 253 -3.81 -11.63 -20.93
C TYR A 253 -3.25 -11.97 -22.31
N ALA A 254 -1.93 -12.20 -22.41
CA ALA A 254 -1.29 -12.61 -23.65
C ALA A 254 -1.80 -13.97 -24.15
N LYS A 255 -1.95 -14.94 -23.23
CA LYS A 255 -2.47 -16.27 -23.56
C LYS A 255 -3.91 -16.23 -24.07
N ASP A 256 -4.78 -15.45 -23.42
CA ASP A 256 -6.16 -15.26 -23.87
C ASP A 256 -6.20 -14.56 -25.24
N ALA A 257 -5.35 -13.55 -25.46
CA ALA A 257 -5.24 -12.88 -26.75
C ALA A 257 -4.80 -13.82 -27.89
N VAL A 258 -3.79 -14.65 -27.66
CA VAL A 258 -3.32 -15.64 -28.66
C VAL A 258 -4.45 -16.58 -29.07
N LYS A 259 -5.21 -17.08 -28.09
CA LYS A 259 -6.35 -17.96 -28.34
C LYS A 259 -7.48 -17.25 -29.08
N ASP A 260 -7.87 -16.06 -28.62
CA ASP A 260 -9.00 -15.32 -29.20
C ASP A 260 -8.73 -14.83 -30.63
N LEU A 261 -7.45 -14.65 -31.00
CA LEU A 261 -7.03 -14.26 -32.34
C LEU A 261 -6.73 -15.45 -33.26
N GLY A 262 -6.83 -16.70 -32.78
CA GLY A 262 -6.52 -17.89 -33.57
C GLY A 262 -5.03 -18.01 -33.93
N LEU A 263 -4.15 -17.59 -33.04
CA LEU A 263 -2.70 -17.51 -33.25
C LEU A 263 -1.91 -18.63 -32.56
N GLU A 264 -2.57 -19.66 -32.05
CA GLU A 264 -1.94 -20.73 -31.25
C GLU A 264 -0.80 -21.45 -31.97
N GLU A 265 -0.87 -21.56 -33.31
CA GLU A 265 0.13 -22.19 -34.16
C GLU A 265 1.18 -21.21 -34.74
N GLN A 266 1.05 -19.92 -34.41
CA GLN A 266 1.87 -18.85 -34.98
C GLN A 266 2.68 -18.09 -33.92
N VAL A 267 2.20 -18.08 -32.68
CA VAL A 267 2.80 -17.36 -31.56
C VAL A 267 3.41 -18.33 -30.55
N LYS A 268 4.66 -18.07 -30.19
CA LYS A 268 5.28 -18.61 -28.97
C LYS A 268 5.38 -17.49 -27.93
N ILE A 269 5.13 -17.84 -26.67
CA ILE A 269 5.13 -16.93 -25.53
C ILE A 269 6.22 -17.36 -24.56
N LEU A 270 7.20 -16.50 -24.30
CA LEU A 270 8.12 -16.62 -23.18
C LEU A 270 7.54 -15.88 -21.97
N ARG A 271 7.19 -16.64 -20.94
CA ARG A 271 6.79 -16.10 -19.65
C ARG A 271 8.02 -15.99 -18.75
N ILE A 272 8.23 -14.81 -18.19
CA ILE A 272 9.25 -14.52 -17.19
C ILE A 272 8.61 -14.56 -15.80
N GLY A 273 9.10 -15.48 -14.94
CA GLY A 273 8.76 -15.58 -13.53
C GLY A 273 9.87 -15.07 -12.61
N PHE A 274 11.10 -14.93 -13.12
CA PHE A 274 12.26 -14.38 -12.42
C PHE A 274 12.76 -13.15 -13.19
N SER A 275 12.28 -11.97 -12.81
CA SER A 275 12.45 -10.75 -13.62
C SER A 275 13.71 -9.96 -13.35
N ASN A 276 14.40 -10.15 -12.22
CA ASN A 276 15.71 -9.58 -12.02
C ASN A 276 16.60 -10.55 -11.25
N PRO A 277 17.76 -10.98 -11.78
CA PRO A 277 18.20 -10.79 -13.16
C PRO A 277 17.31 -11.54 -14.17
N MET A 278 17.14 -10.97 -15.36
CA MET A 278 16.41 -11.62 -16.44
C MET A 278 17.19 -12.82 -17.01
N PRO A 279 16.50 -13.86 -17.52
CA PRO A 279 17.15 -15.04 -18.10
C PRO A 279 17.70 -14.73 -19.50
N GLU A 280 18.90 -14.18 -19.56
CA GLU A 280 19.56 -13.69 -20.77
C GLU A 280 19.65 -14.76 -21.87
N TRP A 281 20.13 -15.96 -21.55
CA TRP A 281 20.33 -17.02 -22.54
C TRP A 281 19.00 -17.55 -23.05
N MET A 282 18.02 -17.71 -22.16
CA MET A 282 16.67 -18.11 -22.57
C MET A 282 16.02 -17.07 -23.49
N ILE A 283 16.18 -15.77 -23.20
CA ILE A 283 15.67 -14.70 -24.07
C ILE A 283 16.39 -14.71 -25.41
N LYS A 284 17.73 -14.79 -25.43
CA LYS A 284 18.52 -14.86 -26.67
C LYS A 284 18.15 -16.06 -27.53
N ASP A 285 17.88 -17.21 -26.93
CA ASP A 285 17.42 -18.40 -27.66
C ASP A 285 15.98 -18.24 -28.15
N PHE A 286 15.10 -17.66 -27.33
CA PHE A 286 13.71 -17.41 -27.68
C PHE A 286 13.57 -16.46 -28.89
N ILE A 287 14.35 -15.37 -28.95
CA ILE A 287 14.26 -14.41 -30.05
C ILE A 287 14.82 -14.96 -31.37
N LYS A 288 15.69 -15.97 -31.34
CA LYS A 288 16.20 -16.61 -32.56
C LYS A 288 15.04 -17.18 -33.36
N GLY A 289 14.99 -16.81 -34.64
CA GLY A 289 13.93 -17.23 -35.56
C GLY A 289 12.58 -16.53 -35.38
N CYS A 290 12.47 -15.59 -34.43
CA CYS A 290 11.30 -14.70 -34.36
C CYS A 290 11.36 -13.65 -35.49
N LYS A 291 10.22 -13.37 -36.10
CA LYS A 291 10.04 -12.27 -37.06
C LYS A 291 9.76 -10.93 -36.38
N LYS A 292 9.01 -10.97 -35.27
CA LYS A 292 8.62 -9.84 -34.43
C LYS A 292 8.48 -10.32 -32.99
N VAL A 293 8.79 -9.46 -32.03
CA VAL A 293 8.59 -9.73 -30.59
C VAL A 293 7.78 -8.62 -29.95
N LEU A 294 6.66 -9.00 -29.34
CA LEU A 294 5.82 -8.12 -28.52
C LEU A 294 6.17 -8.30 -27.05
N VAL A 295 6.52 -7.22 -26.35
CA VAL A 295 6.75 -7.24 -24.90
C VAL A 295 5.51 -6.74 -24.19
N VAL A 296 4.90 -7.58 -23.35
CA VAL A 296 3.67 -7.27 -22.59
C VAL A 296 4.04 -7.22 -21.11
N GLU A 297 4.23 -6.00 -20.60
CA GLU A 297 4.60 -5.75 -19.21
C GLU A 297 3.86 -4.54 -18.63
N GLU A 298 3.41 -4.63 -17.38
CA GLU A 298 2.76 -3.52 -16.68
C GLU A 298 3.77 -2.48 -16.21
N GLY A 299 3.38 -1.20 -16.24
CA GLY A 299 4.24 -0.09 -15.82
C GLY A 299 5.33 0.23 -16.85
N GLU A 300 6.58 0.17 -16.43
CA GLU A 300 7.74 0.68 -17.17
C GLU A 300 8.30 -0.34 -18.19
N PRO A 301 9.07 0.09 -19.23
CA PRO A 301 9.67 -0.78 -20.26
C PRO A 301 10.88 -1.59 -19.73
N PHE A 302 10.76 -2.18 -18.54
CA PHE A 302 11.86 -2.86 -17.85
C PHE A 302 12.36 -4.08 -18.63
N MET A 303 11.47 -4.97 -19.06
CA MET A 303 11.81 -6.12 -19.89
C MET A 303 12.12 -5.70 -21.32
N GLU A 304 11.36 -4.76 -21.89
CA GLU A 304 11.58 -4.29 -23.26
C GLU A 304 13.01 -3.76 -23.46
N GLU A 305 13.52 -2.97 -22.51
CA GLU A 305 14.88 -2.45 -22.54
C GLU A 305 15.94 -3.57 -22.54
N ALA A 306 15.78 -4.58 -21.67
CA ALA A 306 16.75 -5.68 -21.61
C ALA A 306 16.65 -6.63 -22.80
N VAL A 307 15.44 -6.95 -23.26
CA VAL A 307 15.23 -7.78 -24.45
C VAL A 307 15.90 -7.12 -25.66
N LYS A 308 15.77 -5.80 -25.82
CA LYS A 308 16.48 -5.06 -26.88
C LYS A 308 17.99 -5.13 -26.71
N ALA A 309 18.52 -4.99 -25.49
CA ALA A 309 19.95 -5.13 -25.23
C ALA A 309 20.45 -6.54 -25.57
N PHE A 310 19.77 -7.58 -25.12
CA PHE A 310 20.12 -8.97 -25.40
C PHE A 310 20.02 -9.32 -26.88
N ALA A 311 19.03 -8.79 -27.60
CA ALA A 311 18.93 -8.93 -29.04
C ALA A 311 20.12 -8.29 -29.77
N GLN A 312 20.52 -7.09 -29.35
CA GLN A 312 21.70 -6.42 -29.92
C GLN A 312 22.98 -7.22 -29.67
N GLU A 313 23.18 -7.74 -28.46
CA GLU A 313 24.32 -8.60 -28.12
C GLU A 313 24.32 -9.92 -28.91
N ALA A 314 23.14 -10.47 -29.18
CA ALA A 314 22.96 -11.66 -30.02
C ALA A 314 23.04 -11.36 -31.53
N CYS A 315 23.24 -10.10 -31.92
CA CYS A 315 23.25 -9.64 -33.32
C CYS A 315 21.93 -9.88 -34.08
N GLU A 316 20.79 -9.84 -33.38
CA GLU A 316 19.45 -10.00 -33.93
C GLU A 316 18.83 -8.62 -34.25
N THR A 317 18.26 -8.45 -35.44
CA THR A 317 17.77 -7.14 -35.94
C THR A 317 16.24 -7.07 -36.16
N LEU A 318 15.49 -7.91 -35.44
CA LEU A 318 14.02 -7.98 -35.53
C LEU A 318 13.32 -6.82 -34.80
N PRO A 319 12.06 -6.48 -35.17
CA PRO A 319 11.24 -5.56 -34.41
C PRO A 319 10.91 -6.11 -33.01
N ILE A 320 11.25 -5.33 -31.98
CA ILE A 320 10.91 -5.61 -30.56
C ILE A 320 10.23 -4.36 -30.01
N GLN A 321 8.96 -4.49 -29.63
CA GLN A 321 8.15 -3.36 -29.15
C GLN A 321 7.25 -3.78 -27.99
N GLY A 322 6.98 -2.85 -27.08
CA GLY A 322 5.95 -2.96 -26.05
C GLY A 322 5.31 -1.59 -25.81
N LYS A 323 6.10 -0.66 -25.27
CA LYS A 323 5.70 0.71 -24.93
C LYS A 323 5.83 1.72 -26.07
N ALA A 324 5.61 1.28 -27.32
CA ALA A 324 5.49 2.20 -28.45
C ALA A 324 4.20 3.04 -28.34
N ASP A 325 4.19 4.24 -28.95
CA ASP A 325 3.10 5.22 -28.83
C ASP A 325 1.71 4.66 -29.21
N ASP A 326 1.66 3.65 -30.09
CA ASP A 326 0.44 3.01 -30.60
C ASP A 326 0.18 1.61 -30.03
N LEU A 327 0.92 1.19 -29.01
CA LEU A 327 0.77 -0.10 -28.33
C LEU A 327 0.42 0.08 -26.85
N PHE A 328 1.32 -0.26 -25.93
CA PHE A 328 1.03 -0.27 -24.51
C PHE A 328 1.42 1.03 -23.82
N SER A 329 0.49 1.58 -23.04
CA SER A 329 0.77 2.73 -22.18
C SER A 329 1.70 2.34 -21.02
N ARG A 330 2.46 3.32 -20.53
CA ARG A 330 3.12 3.26 -19.22
C ARG A 330 2.17 3.53 -18.06
N LEU A 331 0.96 4.02 -18.36
CA LEU A 331 -0.07 4.40 -17.41
C LEU A 331 -1.09 3.27 -17.24
N SER A 332 -1.59 3.13 -16.02
CA SER A 332 -2.71 2.26 -15.64
C SER A 332 -2.41 0.76 -15.80
N GLU A 333 -3.38 -0.04 -15.36
CA GLU A 333 -3.34 -1.50 -15.40
C GLU A 333 -3.79 -2.01 -16.77
N PHE A 334 -3.28 -3.17 -17.17
CA PHE A 334 -3.73 -3.80 -18.40
C PHE A 334 -5.04 -4.56 -18.21
N ASP A 335 -5.82 -4.65 -19.27
CA ASP A 335 -6.99 -5.52 -19.36
C ASP A 335 -6.89 -6.47 -20.57
N PRO A 336 -7.63 -7.61 -20.56
CA PRO A 336 -7.56 -8.58 -21.65
C PRO A 336 -7.93 -8.02 -23.03
N ALA A 337 -8.86 -7.06 -23.11
CA ALA A 337 -9.28 -6.49 -24.39
C ALA A 337 -8.18 -5.61 -24.99
N MET A 338 -7.55 -4.77 -24.17
CA MET A 338 -6.41 -3.95 -24.57
C MET A 338 -5.24 -4.80 -25.10
N VAL A 339 -4.86 -5.86 -24.37
CA VAL A 339 -3.76 -6.75 -24.79
C VAL A 339 -4.08 -7.45 -26.11
N ARG A 340 -5.32 -7.91 -26.28
CA ARG A 340 -5.77 -8.54 -27.54
C ARG A 340 -5.75 -7.58 -28.72
N GLU A 341 -6.26 -6.36 -28.56
CA GLU A 341 -6.26 -5.35 -29.63
C GLU A 341 -4.84 -4.97 -30.06
N ASN A 342 -3.97 -4.70 -29.10
CA ASN A 342 -2.58 -4.31 -29.38
C ASN A 342 -1.78 -5.48 -30.00
N MET A 343 -2.03 -6.71 -29.56
CA MET A 343 -1.43 -7.90 -30.16
C MET A 343 -1.86 -8.07 -31.62
N ALA A 344 -3.16 -7.93 -31.90
CA ALA A 344 -3.68 -8.01 -33.27
C ALA A 344 -3.05 -6.93 -34.16
N ARG A 345 -2.95 -5.69 -33.67
CA ARG A 345 -2.30 -4.58 -34.38
C ARG A 345 -0.83 -4.89 -34.68
N PHE A 346 -0.04 -5.26 -33.68
CA PHE A 346 1.39 -5.47 -33.83
C PHE A 346 1.75 -6.63 -34.78
N PHE A 347 0.95 -7.70 -34.75
CA PHE A 347 1.12 -8.87 -35.60
C PHE A 347 0.36 -8.80 -36.93
N ASP A 348 -0.27 -7.66 -37.25
CA ASP A 348 -1.02 -7.45 -38.50
C ASP A 348 -2.18 -8.44 -38.69
N VAL A 349 -2.86 -8.80 -37.61
CA VAL A 349 -3.98 -9.75 -37.60
C VAL A 349 -5.30 -8.99 -37.67
N PRO A 350 -6.19 -9.31 -38.63
CA PRO A 350 -7.51 -8.70 -38.68
C PRO A 350 -8.31 -8.98 -37.41
N TYR A 351 -8.64 -7.93 -36.67
CA TYR A 351 -9.44 -8.01 -35.46
C TYR A 351 -10.48 -6.91 -35.46
N THR A 352 -11.73 -7.28 -35.15
CA THR A 352 -12.81 -6.33 -34.91
C THR A 352 -13.24 -6.49 -33.46
N PRO A 353 -13.03 -5.49 -32.60
CA PRO A 353 -13.49 -5.52 -31.22
C PRO A 353 -15.00 -5.79 -31.15
N ALA A 354 -15.45 -6.49 -30.11
CA ALA A 354 -16.86 -6.66 -29.85
C ALA A 354 -17.52 -5.27 -29.69
N ALA A 355 -18.70 -5.09 -30.29
CA ALA A 355 -19.43 -3.84 -30.14
C ALA A 355 -19.71 -3.58 -28.65
N SER A 356 -19.35 -2.38 -28.18
CA SER A 356 -19.70 -1.95 -26.83
C SER A 356 -21.21 -2.02 -26.63
N VAL A 357 -21.67 -2.52 -25.49
CA VAL A 357 -23.08 -2.50 -25.14
C VAL A 357 -23.57 -1.05 -25.14
N ASN A 358 -24.64 -0.77 -25.89
CA ASN A 358 -25.24 0.56 -25.89
C ASN A 358 -25.86 0.83 -24.51
N THR A 359 -25.26 1.77 -23.78
CA THR A 359 -25.69 2.18 -22.44
C THR A 359 -26.43 3.52 -22.44
N ALA A 360 -26.79 4.07 -23.61
CA ALA A 360 -27.43 5.37 -23.73
C ALA A 360 -28.79 5.46 -23.00
N ASP A 361 -29.50 4.34 -22.85
CA ASP A 361 -30.78 4.26 -22.14
C ASP A 361 -30.62 4.07 -20.61
N LEU A 362 -29.39 3.87 -20.12
CA LEU A 362 -29.13 3.74 -18.69
C LEU A 362 -28.97 5.13 -18.04
N PRO A 363 -29.47 5.32 -16.81
CA PRO A 363 -29.21 6.54 -16.08
C PRO A 363 -27.70 6.71 -15.83
N GLU A 364 -27.23 7.95 -15.89
CA GLU A 364 -25.85 8.28 -15.58
C GLU A 364 -25.50 7.77 -14.18
N ILE A 365 -24.45 6.95 -14.08
CA ILE A 365 -24.03 6.39 -12.81
C ILE A 365 -23.51 7.53 -11.93
N PRO A 366 -24.10 7.76 -10.74
CA PRO A 366 -23.65 8.84 -9.87
C PRO A 366 -22.20 8.59 -9.46
N GLN A 367 -21.37 9.62 -9.62
CA GLN A 367 -19.99 9.61 -9.17
C GLN A 367 -19.93 9.35 -7.66
N ARG A 368 -18.97 8.54 -7.22
CA ARG A 368 -18.74 8.23 -5.81
C ARG A 368 -17.44 8.91 -5.36
N PRO A 369 -17.46 10.22 -5.08
CA PRO A 369 -16.26 10.92 -4.66
C PRO A 369 -15.77 10.34 -3.32
N PRO A 370 -14.45 10.32 -3.09
CA PRO A 370 -13.89 9.93 -1.80
C PRO A 370 -14.47 10.81 -0.68
N ASN A 371 -14.99 10.20 0.38
CA ASN A 371 -15.68 10.93 1.45
C ASN A 371 -15.47 10.29 2.83
N LEU A 372 -15.46 11.11 3.88
CA LEU A 372 -15.36 10.65 5.27
C LEU A 372 -16.63 9.93 5.70
N CYS A 373 -16.49 8.86 6.50
CA CYS A 373 -17.60 8.07 7.03
C CYS A 373 -18.61 8.91 7.84
N SER A 374 -19.85 8.42 7.98
CA SER A 374 -20.87 9.04 8.83
C SER A 374 -20.38 9.20 10.27
N GLY A 375 -20.40 10.44 10.75
CA GLY A 375 -19.90 10.85 12.07
C GLY A 375 -18.41 10.64 12.31
N CYS A 376 -17.59 10.63 11.26
CA CYS A 376 -16.14 10.73 11.40
C CYS A 376 -15.74 12.00 12.18
N SER A 377 -14.88 11.84 13.19
CA SER A 377 -14.39 12.94 14.03
C SER A 377 -13.58 13.98 13.25
N HIS A 378 -12.84 13.55 12.23
CA HIS A 378 -12.01 14.44 11.41
C HIS A 378 -12.86 15.49 10.69
N ARG A 379 -14.09 15.15 10.30
CA ARG A 379 -15.04 16.08 9.67
C ARG A 379 -15.36 17.26 10.60
N ALA A 380 -15.53 16.98 11.88
CA ALA A 380 -15.78 18.02 12.87
C ALA A 380 -14.51 18.88 13.08
N THR A 381 -13.33 18.27 13.18
CA THR A 381 -12.06 19.01 13.29
C THR A 381 -11.83 19.94 12.11
N PHE A 382 -12.09 19.49 10.88
CA PHE A 382 -11.98 20.32 9.68
C PHE A 382 -12.94 21.51 9.72
N TYR A 383 -14.20 21.28 10.10
CA TYR A 383 -15.15 22.37 10.29
C TYR A 383 -14.67 23.36 11.37
N GLU A 384 -14.21 22.86 12.51
CA GLU A 384 -13.73 23.68 13.63
C GLU A 384 -12.52 24.54 13.23
N VAL A 385 -11.52 23.97 12.54
CA VAL A 385 -10.37 24.71 12.02
C VAL A 385 -10.80 25.74 10.99
N LYS A 386 -11.69 25.40 10.06
CA LYS A 386 -12.20 26.34 9.04
C LYS A 386 -12.91 27.54 9.69
N LYS A 387 -13.65 27.32 10.79
CA LYS A 387 -14.29 28.42 11.54
C LYS A 387 -13.28 29.25 12.32
N ALA A 388 -12.33 28.64 13.01
CA ALA A 388 -11.27 29.33 13.76
C ALA A 388 -10.34 30.15 12.86
N ALA A 389 -10.10 29.68 11.64
CA ALA A 389 -9.24 30.30 10.65
C ALA A 389 -9.95 31.26 9.69
N LYS A 390 -11.25 31.53 9.85
CA LYS A 390 -12.08 32.25 8.86
C LYS A 390 -11.53 33.62 8.42
N ALA A 391 -10.77 34.29 9.28
CA ALA A 391 -10.18 35.61 9.01
C ALA A 391 -8.69 35.55 8.61
N MET A 392 -8.15 34.35 8.33
CA MET A 392 -6.74 34.12 7.99
C MET A 392 -6.62 33.61 6.55
N ASP A 393 -5.55 34.01 5.86
CA ASP A 393 -5.13 33.34 4.62
C ASP A 393 -4.33 32.09 5.02
N VAL A 394 -4.98 30.93 4.92
CA VAL A 394 -4.44 29.65 5.40
C VAL A 394 -3.99 28.79 4.24
N MET A 395 -2.88 28.08 4.46
CA MET A 395 -2.46 26.94 3.67
C MET A 395 -2.50 25.68 4.52
N CYS A 396 -3.06 24.61 3.97
CA CYS A 396 -3.35 23.36 4.64
C CYS A 396 -2.56 22.18 4.03
N PRO A 397 -1.22 22.05 4.27
CA PRO A 397 -0.52 20.83 3.95
C PRO A 397 -1.17 19.65 4.69
N SER A 398 -1.45 18.58 3.97
CA SER A 398 -2.06 17.38 4.51
C SER A 398 -1.16 16.18 4.19
N ASP A 399 -1.58 15.02 4.63
CA ASP A 399 -0.79 13.80 4.58
C ASP A 399 -1.66 12.68 3.94
N ILE A 400 -1.20 11.42 3.96
CA ILE A 400 -1.97 10.29 3.42
C ILE A 400 -2.74 9.57 4.53
N GLY A 401 -4.08 9.62 4.46
CA GLY A 401 -4.98 8.87 5.33
C GLY A 401 -6.43 9.34 5.20
N CYS A 402 -7.28 9.03 6.17
CA CYS A 402 -8.69 9.47 6.14
C CYS A 402 -8.84 10.99 5.97
N TYR A 403 -7.90 11.75 6.52
CA TYR A 403 -7.85 13.20 6.47
C TYR A 403 -7.49 13.76 5.08
N THR A 404 -6.91 12.96 4.17
CA THR A 404 -6.80 13.33 2.75
C THR A 404 -8.18 13.57 2.14
N LEU A 405 -9.19 12.80 2.57
CA LEU A 405 -10.57 12.87 2.06
C LEU A 405 -11.28 14.20 2.39
N GLY A 406 -10.68 15.04 3.23
CA GLY A 406 -11.18 16.38 3.57
C GLY A 406 -10.89 17.46 2.53
N PHE A 407 -10.17 17.14 1.43
CA PHE A 407 -9.77 18.14 0.42
C PHE A 407 -10.93 18.63 -0.46
N LEU A 408 -11.99 17.83 -0.62
CA LEU A 408 -13.14 18.21 -1.43
C LEU A 408 -14.09 19.18 -0.69
N PRO A 409 -14.83 20.03 -1.42
CA PRO A 409 -15.92 20.79 -0.84
C PRO A 409 -16.94 19.87 -0.13
N PRO A 410 -17.53 20.31 0.99
CA PRO A 410 -17.43 21.66 1.58
C PRO A 410 -16.27 21.86 2.56
N LEU A 411 -15.50 20.80 2.85
CA LEU A 411 -14.46 20.86 3.88
C LEU A 411 -13.25 21.64 3.38
N SER A 412 -12.71 21.26 2.20
CA SER A 412 -11.60 21.96 1.54
C SER A 412 -10.37 22.18 2.44
N MET A 413 -9.99 21.16 3.22
CA MET A 413 -8.88 21.22 4.19
C MET A 413 -7.68 20.36 3.76
N GLY A 414 -7.20 20.58 2.53
CA GLY A 414 -6.03 19.88 2.00
C GLY A 414 -5.53 20.50 0.71
N ASP A 415 -4.45 21.29 0.78
CA ASP A 415 -3.88 22.04 -0.35
C ASP A 415 -2.67 21.34 -0.98
N PHE A 416 -1.94 20.55 -0.18
CA PHE A 416 -0.71 19.88 -0.62
C PHE A 416 -0.54 18.55 0.12
N VAL A 417 -0.41 17.46 -0.63
CA VAL A 417 -0.20 16.10 -0.10
C VAL A 417 0.92 15.45 -0.91
N LEU A 418 1.92 14.88 -0.23
CA LEU A 418 3.08 14.28 -0.88
C LEU A 418 3.18 12.77 -0.59
N CYS A 419 3.48 12.40 0.65
CA CYS A 419 3.54 11.01 1.11
C CYS A 419 3.30 10.94 2.62
N MET A 420 3.28 9.73 3.18
CA MET A 420 3.08 9.50 4.61
C MET A 420 4.14 10.19 5.47
N GLY A 421 3.67 11.06 6.38
CA GLY A 421 4.44 11.89 7.32
C GLY A 421 5.04 13.16 6.71
N ALA A 422 4.79 13.45 5.43
CA ALA A 422 5.33 14.62 4.77
C ALA A 422 4.67 15.94 5.20
N SER A 423 3.48 15.93 5.78
CA SER A 423 2.74 17.15 6.15
C SER A 423 3.53 18.05 7.10
N VAL A 424 4.19 17.47 8.11
CA VAL A 424 5.00 18.20 9.10
C VAL A 424 6.23 18.83 8.44
N SER A 425 6.95 18.07 7.61
CA SER A 425 8.15 18.54 6.91
C SER A 425 7.81 19.57 5.82
N SER A 426 6.71 19.38 5.10
CA SER A 426 6.25 20.33 4.09
C SER A 426 5.82 21.65 4.74
N ALA A 427 5.18 21.60 5.91
CA ALA A 427 4.85 22.79 6.69
C ALA A 427 6.08 23.57 7.16
N CYS A 428 7.20 22.89 7.44
CA CYS A 428 8.49 23.56 7.67
C CYS A 428 8.87 24.44 6.47
N GLY A 429 8.82 23.90 5.25
CA GLY A 429 9.09 24.64 4.02
C GLY A 429 8.12 25.80 3.81
N PHE A 430 6.81 25.54 3.83
CA PHE A 430 5.79 26.57 3.59
C PHE A 430 5.82 27.71 4.63
N SER A 431 6.09 27.40 5.90
CA SER A 431 6.18 28.41 6.97
C SER A 431 7.35 29.38 6.81
N ARG A 432 8.34 29.04 5.96
CA ARG A 432 9.49 29.90 5.65
C ARG A 432 9.36 30.56 4.28
N ALA A 433 8.71 29.89 3.34
CA ALA A 433 8.63 30.32 1.95
C ALA A 433 7.38 31.16 1.63
N THR A 434 6.43 31.28 2.56
CA THR A 434 5.17 32.01 2.34
C THR A 434 4.78 32.82 3.58
N ASP A 435 3.97 33.86 3.38
CA ASP A 435 3.39 34.66 4.47
C ASP A 435 2.03 34.11 4.97
N LYS A 436 1.56 33.00 4.39
CA LYS A 436 0.29 32.36 4.77
C LYS A 436 0.41 31.70 6.14
N LYS A 437 -0.70 31.63 6.88
CA LYS A 437 -0.75 30.80 8.09
C LYS A 437 -0.78 29.34 7.68
N VAL A 438 0.22 28.56 8.09
CA VAL A 438 0.29 27.14 7.77
C VAL A 438 -0.39 26.30 8.86
N VAL A 439 -1.37 25.49 8.47
CA VAL A 439 -2.08 24.54 9.34
C VAL A 439 -1.96 23.14 8.74
N ALA A 440 -1.05 22.33 9.28
CA ALA A 440 -0.76 21.00 8.75
C ALA A 440 -1.66 19.94 9.39
N PHE A 441 -2.08 18.93 8.63
CA PHE A 441 -2.88 17.81 9.13
C PHE A 441 -2.14 16.48 9.01
N ILE A 442 -2.14 15.69 10.08
CA ILE A 442 -1.56 14.34 10.10
C ILE A 442 -2.40 13.42 10.99
N GLY A 443 -2.53 12.14 10.65
CA GLY A 443 -3.13 11.13 11.52
C GLY A 443 -2.17 10.66 12.62
N ASP A 444 -2.69 10.03 13.67
CA ASP A 444 -1.90 9.37 14.73
C ASP A 444 -0.92 8.32 14.17
N SER A 445 -1.41 7.37 13.36
CA SER A 445 -0.55 6.31 12.81
C SER A 445 0.55 6.89 11.91
N THR A 446 0.21 7.87 11.08
CA THR A 446 1.13 8.56 10.18
C THR A 446 2.14 9.42 10.95
N PHE A 447 1.73 9.99 12.09
CA PHE A 447 2.63 10.72 12.99
C PHE A 447 3.71 9.79 13.54
N PHE A 448 3.34 8.60 14.02
CA PHE A 448 4.30 7.58 14.45
C PHE A 448 5.16 7.02 13.31
N HIS A 449 4.61 6.90 12.11
CA HIS A 449 5.32 6.38 10.94
C HIS A 449 6.55 7.21 10.57
N SER A 450 6.39 8.52 10.39
CA SER A 450 7.49 9.42 10.03
C SER A 450 7.26 10.90 10.39
N GLY A 451 6.11 11.27 10.96
CA GLY A 451 5.83 12.64 11.36
C GLY A 451 6.71 13.16 12.51
N ILE A 452 7.17 12.26 13.39
CA ILE A 452 8.04 12.62 14.53
C ILE A 452 9.34 13.28 14.06
N THR A 453 10.01 12.75 13.04
CA THR A 453 11.28 13.31 12.54
C THR A 453 11.07 14.68 11.92
N GLY A 454 9.95 14.89 11.22
CA GLY A 454 9.53 16.21 10.74
C GLY A 454 9.31 17.21 11.89
N LEU A 455 8.70 16.77 12.99
CA LEU A 455 8.47 17.63 14.16
C LEU A 455 9.77 17.99 14.89
N VAL A 456 10.72 17.04 15.00
CA VAL A 456 12.08 17.33 15.50
C VAL A 456 12.73 18.43 14.69
N ASN A 457 12.69 18.33 13.35
CA ASN A 457 13.22 19.37 12.46
C ASN A 457 12.51 20.72 12.64
N ALA A 458 11.17 20.69 12.79
CA ALA A 458 10.34 21.87 12.99
C ALA A 458 10.74 22.67 14.23
N VAL A 459 10.89 21.98 15.37
CA VAL A 459 11.24 22.59 16.65
C VAL A 459 12.69 23.08 16.62
N PHE A 460 13.64 22.26 16.16
CA PHE A 460 15.05 22.63 16.10
C PHE A 460 15.28 23.92 15.30
N ASN A 461 14.60 24.07 14.16
CA ASN A 461 14.75 25.24 13.27
C ASN A 461 13.77 26.39 13.57
N ASN A 462 13.00 26.34 14.66
CA ASN A 462 12.03 27.37 15.05
C ASN A 462 11.03 27.72 13.93
N HIS A 463 10.48 26.71 13.25
CA HIS A 463 9.43 26.93 12.26
C HIS A 463 8.14 27.49 12.89
N ASN A 464 7.29 28.12 12.07
CA ASN A 464 6.07 28.79 12.54
C ASN A 464 4.82 28.24 11.82
N PHE A 465 4.27 27.15 12.34
CA PHE A 465 3.03 26.55 11.84
C PHE A 465 2.27 25.85 12.96
N THR A 466 1.01 25.56 12.70
CA THR A 466 0.16 24.77 13.60
C THR A 466 -0.01 23.36 13.02
N LEU A 467 0.37 22.33 13.78
CA LEU A 467 0.14 20.94 13.42
C LEU A 467 -1.12 20.41 14.10
N VAL A 468 -2.03 19.81 13.34
CA VAL A 468 -3.23 19.15 13.83
C VAL A 468 -3.03 17.64 13.69
N ILE A 469 -2.81 16.97 14.81
CA ILE A 469 -2.74 15.51 14.90
C ILE A 469 -4.17 14.98 15.12
N LEU A 470 -4.67 14.22 14.15
CA LEU A 470 -5.99 13.61 14.16
C LEU A 470 -5.90 12.21 14.78
N ASP A 471 -6.07 12.15 16.10
CA ASP A 471 -5.95 10.94 16.91
C ASP A 471 -7.29 10.20 17.00
N ASN A 472 -7.47 9.20 16.13
CA ASN A 472 -8.62 8.28 16.16
C ASN A 472 -8.30 6.93 16.78
N GLY A 473 -7.07 6.75 17.28
CA GLY A 473 -6.58 5.55 17.95
C GLY A 473 -6.51 4.31 17.06
N ILE A 474 -6.37 4.43 15.72
CA ILE A 474 -6.22 3.27 14.84
C ILE A 474 -5.76 3.62 13.40
N THR A 475 -5.01 2.74 12.75
CA THR A 475 -4.71 2.87 11.31
C THR A 475 -5.94 2.48 10.46
N ALA A 476 -6.86 3.43 10.27
CA ALA A 476 -8.22 3.13 9.83
C ALA A 476 -8.36 2.67 8.37
N MET A 477 -7.80 3.42 7.40
CA MET A 477 -8.09 3.23 5.96
C MET A 477 -7.63 1.88 5.41
N THR A 478 -6.54 1.32 5.94
CA THR A 478 -5.92 0.08 5.47
C THR A 478 -6.52 -1.17 6.12
N GLY A 479 -7.51 -1.04 7.02
CA GLY A 479 -8.15 -2.19 7.67
C GLY A 479 -8.10 -2.19 9.20
N HIS A 480 -7.94 -1.04 9.86
CA HIS A 480 -7.92 -0.90 11.32
C HIS A 480 -6.77 -1.64 12.02
N GLN A 481 -5.57 -1.61 11.44
CA GLN A 481 -4.38 -2.17 12.08
C GLN A 481 -3.93 -1.32 13.29
N PRO A 482 -3.38 -1.95 14.35
CA PRO A 482 -2.87 -1.21 15.50
C PRO A 482 -1.65 -0.35 15.11
N ASN A 483 -1.44 0.72 15.87
CA ASN A 483 -0.28 1.60 15.79
C ASN A 483 0.26 1.86 17.22
N PRO A 484 1.43 2.50 17.41
CA PRO A 484 2.03 2.66 18.74
C PRO A 484 1.20 3.42 19.77
N GLY A 485 0.19 4.20 19.36
CA GLY A 485 -0.71 4.91 20.26
C GLY A 485 -1.90 4.08 20.75
N VAL A 486 -2.07 2.87 20.22
CA VAL A 486 -3.25 2.02 20.49
C VAL A 486 -3.15 1.31 21.83
N ASP A 487 -4.25 1.33 22.58
CA ASP A 487 -4.45 0.49 23.76
C ASP A 487 -4.86 -0.93 23.34
N MET A 488 -3.87 -1.82 23.26
CA MET A 488 -4.04 -3.19 22.77
C MET A 488 -4.92 -4.07 23.69
N ASP A 489 -5.09 -3.69 24.96
CA ASP A 489 -5.97 -4.41 25.90
C ASP A 489 -7.43 -4.37 25.41
N GLN A 490 -7.85 -3.29 24.72
CA GLN A 490 -9.18 -3.17 24.12
C GLN A 490 -9.43 -4.19 23.00
N MET A 491 -8.37 -4.79 22.45
CA MET A 491 -8.40 -5.84 21.46
C MET A 491 -8.15 -7.24 22.06
N ASN A 492 -8.13 -7.36 23.40
CA ASN A 492 -7.77 -8.57 24.14
C ASN A 492 -6.33 -9.06 23.87
N LEU A 493 -5.39 -8.12 23.67
CA LEU A 493 -3.98 -8.41 23.41
C LEU A 493 -3.09 -7.71 24.44
N PRO A 494 -2.94 -8.29 25.65
CA PRO A 494 -2.14 -7.67 26.70
C PRO A 494 -0.63 -7.78 26.44
N GLY A 495 0.14 -6.96 27.15
CA GLY A 495 1.61 -7.00 27.12
C GLY A 495 2.28 -5.99 26.18
N TYR A 496 1.49 -5.13 25.52
CA TYR A 496 1.99 -4.04 24.68
C TYR A 496 1.91 -2.70 25.41
N ASN A 497 2.85 -1.80 25.13
CA ASN A 497 2.81 -0.42 25.64
C ASN A 497 2.11 0.49 24.64
N ALA A 498 1.43 1.53 25.14
CA ALA A 498 0.87 2.61 24.32
C ALA A 498 1.65 3.92 24.53
N ILE A 499 2.04 4.58 23.43
CA ILE A 499 2.79 5.84 23.45
C ILE A 499 1.82 7.01 23.44
N SER A 500 1.88 7.86 24.47
CA SER A 500 1.11 9.10 24.52
C SER A 500 1.68 10.15 23.57
N ILE A 501 0.91 10.50 22.53
CA ILE A 501 1.25 11.58 21.58
C ILE A 501 1.48 12.89 22.33
N GLU A 502 0.63 13.23 23.30
CA GLU A 502 0.80 14.47 24.08
C GLU A 502 2.15 14.53 24.80
N LYS A 503 2.50 13.47 25.54
CA LYS A 503 3.78 13.43 26.28
C LYS A 503 4.96 13.47 25.32
N LEU A 504 4.89 12.75 24.20
CA LEU A 504 5.90 12.76 23.16
C LEU A 504 6.10 14.16 22.57
N VAL A 505 5.04 14.78 22.08
CA VAL A 505 5.09 16.13 21.50
C VAL A 505 5.66 17.16 22.49
N ARG A 506 5.24 17.11 23.77
CA ARG A 506 5.79 17.98 24.81
C ARG A 506 7.28 17.76 25.04
N SER A 507 7.74 16.49 25.06
CA SER A 507 9.16 16.16 25.22
C SER A 507 10.05 16.63 24.08
N LEU A 508 9.48 16.79 22.87
CA LEU A 508 10.20 17.33 21.71
C LEU A 508 10.38 18.85 21.76
N GLY A 509 9.83 19.55 22.77
CA GLY A 509 10.02 20.99 22.96
C GLY A 509 8.99 21.88 22.27
N VAL A 510 7.82 21.36 21.90
CA VAL A 510 6.75 22.17 21.29
C VAL A 510 6.22 23.22 22.29
N GLY A 511 6.18 24.48 21.85
CA GLY A 511 5.87 25.63 22.72
C GLY A 511 4.40 25.76 23.14
N HIS A 512 3.48 25.24 22.34
CA HIS A 512 2.05 25.22 22.66
C HIS A 512 1.41 23.89 22.23
N VAL A 513 0.83 23.16 23.17
CA VAL A 513 0.18 21.86 22.93
C VAL A 513 -1.20 21.84 23.58
N THR A 514 -2.22 21.59 22.77
CA THR A 514 -3.63 21.61 23.20
C THR A 514 -4.35 20.35 22.74
N LEU A 515 -5.10 19.73 23.66
CA LEU A 515 -5.93 18.55 23.41
C LEU A 515 -7.39 18.99 23.23
N ILE A 516 -8.04 18.56 22.15
CA ILE A 516 -9.45 18.87 21.89
C ILE A 516 -10.29 17.59 21.75
N LYS A 517 -11.60 17.72 22.00
CA LYS A 517 -12.60 16.70 21.71
C LYS A 517 -13.49 17.22 20.58
N PRO A 518 -13.33 16.75 19.34
CA PRO A 518 -13.95 17.36 18.15
C PRO A 518 -15.48 17.28 18.10
N PHE A 519 -16.12 16.51 18.99
CA PHE A 519 -17.58 16.57 19.15
C PHE A 519 -18.06 17.68 20.10
N LYS A 520 -17.15 18.44 20.74
CA LYS A 520 -17.46 19.62 21.56
C LYS A 520 -17.17 20.91 20.78
N VAL A 521 -17.88 21.08 19.66
CA VAL A 521 -17.59 22.06 18.59
C VAL A 521 -17.18 23.44 19.08
N LYS A 522 -18.01 24.09 19.91
CA LYS A 522 -17.72 25.45 20.41
C LYS A 522 -16.43 25.54 21.24
N LYS A 523 -16.14 24.52 22.05
CA LYS A 523 -14.93 24.49 22.89
C LYS A 523 -13.69 24.22 22.04
N SER A 524 -13.79 23.32 21.06
CA SER A 524 -12.69 23.04 20.14
C SER A 524 -12.31 24.27 19.32
N ILE A 525 -13.29 25.01 18.77
CA ILE A 525 -13.03 26.24 18.00
C ILE A 525 -12.20 27.23 18.83
N ALA A 526 -12.60 27.53 20.07
CA ALA A 526 -11.87 28.46 20.93
C ALA A 526 -10.43 27.98 21.21
N ALA A 527 -10.24 26.68 21.47
CA ALA A 527 -8.90 26.11 21.69
C ALA A 527 -8.02 26.16 20.43
N ILE A 528 -8.62 25.98 19.24
CA ILE A 528 -7.91 26.09 17.96
C ILE A 528 -7.52 27.55 17.69
N GLU A 529 -8.39 28.53 17.97
CA GLU A 529 -8.07 29.95 17.84
C GLU A 529 -6.82 30.34 18.66
N GLU A 530 -6.71 29.85 19.89
CA GLU A 530 -5.53 30.06 20.75
C GLU A 530 -4.26 29.44 20.13
N ALA A 531 -4.34 28.22 19.63
CA ALA A 531 -3.21 27.53 19.02
C ALA A 531 -2.77 28.17 17.69
N LEU A 532 -3.71 28.71 16.90
CA LEU A 532 -3.41 29.45 15.66
C LEU A 532 -2.75 30.81 15.95
N ALA A 533 -3.08 31.45 17.07
CA ALA A 533 -2.46 32.73 17.47
C ALA A 533 -1.02 32.59 17.97
N PHE A 534 -0.60 31.38 18.36
CA PHE A 534 0.76 31.11 18.82
C PHE A 534 1.80 31.34 17.70
N LYS A 535 2.93 31.97 18.06
CA LYS A 535 4.09 32.17 17.18
C LYS A 535 5.15 31.10 17.45
N GLY A 536 5.49 30.33 16.42
CA GLY A 536 6.34 29.15 16.50
C GLY A 536 5.53 27.88 16.19
N VAL A 537 6.07 26.72 16.55
CA VAL A 537 5.37 25.45 16.37
C VAL A 537 4.31 25.30 17.47
N SER A 538 3.04 25.18 17.08
CA SER A 538 1.95 24.75 17.95
C SER A 538 1.37 23.42 17.49
N VAL A 539 0.91 22.59 18.43
CA VAL A 539 0.30 21.28 18.14
C VAL A 539 -1.07 21.17 18.77
N ILE A 540 -2.05 20.76 17.97
CA ILE A 540 -3.41 20.43 18.39
C ILE A 540 -3.57 18.92 18.24
N ILE A 541 -3.95 18.23 19.32
CA ILE A 541 -4.27 16.81 19.30
C ILE A 541 -5.80 16.67 19.36
N SER A 542 -6.40 16.31 18.23
CA SER A 542 -7.84 16.10 18.10
C SER A 542 -8.18 14.64 18.35
N GLN A 543 -8.60 14.33 19.58
CA GLN A 543 -8.70 12.95 20.04
C GLN A 543 -10.14 12.45 20.11
N GLU A 544 -10.53 11.56 19.20
CA GLU A 544 -11.84 10.90 19.20
C GLU A 544 -11.79 9.59 18.40
N PRO A 545 -12.21 8.44 18.96
CA PRO A 545 -12.10 7.14 18.31
C PRO A 545 -12.71 7.08 16.90
N CYS A 546 -12.12 6.27 16.04
CA CYS A 546 -12.70 5.96 14.73
C CYS A 546 -14.10 5.35 14.90
N ALA A 547 -15.12 5.96 14.27
CA ALA A 547 -16.51 5.52 14.39
C ALA A 547 -16.74 4.09 13.89
N LEU A 548 -16.06 3.68 12.81
CA LEU A 548 -16.19 2.31 12.28
C LEU A 548 -15.51 1.29 13.20
N HIS A 549 -14.33 1.61 13.72
CA HIS A 549 -13.61 0.75 14.66
C HIS A 549 -14.40 0.59 15.98
N ALA A 550 -14.86 1.70 16.56
CA ALA A 550 -15.68 1.70 17.77
C ALA A 550 -17.00 0.93 17.58
N LYS A 551 -17.59 0.96 16.37
CA LYS A 551 -18.75 0.13 16.02
C LYS A 551 -18.38 -1.37 16.04
N GLY A 552 -17.25 -1.74 15.44
CA GLY A 552 -16.75 -3.12 15.42
C GLY A 552 -16.49 -3.67 16.82
N LEU A 553 -15.93 -2.86 17.72
CA LEU A 553 -15.73 -3.20 19.13
C LEU A 553 -16.99 -3.08 19.99
N LYS A 554 -18.15 -2.74 19.41
CA LYS A 554 -19.43 -2.52 20.11
C LYS A 554 -19.37 -1.45 21.22
N LEU A 555 -18.48 -0.47 21.08
CA LEU A 555 -18.32 0.65 22.01
C LEU A 555 -19.34 1.78 21.75
N LEU A 556 -19.86 1.88 20.53
CA LEU A 556 -20.87 2.89 20.18
C LEU A 556 -22.25 2.54 20.71
N LYS A 557 -22.92 3.53 21.31
CA LYS A 557 -24.36 3.49 21.67
C LYS A 557 -25.10 4.58 20.89
N PRO A 558 -25.27 4.43 19.56
CA PRO A 558 -25.75 5.51 18.71
C PRO A 558 -27.19 5.88 19.05
N ARG A 559 -27.45 7.18 19.14
CA ARG A 559 -28.79 7.74 19.10
C ARG A 559 -28.89 8.55 17.82
N ALA A 560 -29.53 7.96 16.79
CA ALA A 560 -29.73 8.61 15.51
C ALA A 560 -30.46 9.95 15.68
N PHE A 561 -30.22 10.87 14.76
CA PHE A 561 -30.88 12.17 14.70
C PHE A 561 -31.85 12.20 13.53
N THR A 562 -32.82 13.11 13.60
CA THR A 562 -33.77 13.40 12.52
C THR A 562 -33.92 14.91 12.35
N VAL A 563 -34.31 15.33 11.15
CA VAL A 563 -34.63 16.73 10.84
C VAL A 563 -36.11 16.94 11.11
N THR A 564 -36.43 17.94 11.95
CA THR A 564 -37.81 18.30 12.31
C THR A 564 -38.34 19.43 11.43
N ASP A 565 -39.64 19.71 11.53
CA ASP A 565 -40.33 20.76 10.78
C ASP A 565 -39.84 22.19 11.11
N LYS A 566 -39.00 22.36 12.13
CA LYS A 566 -38.31 23.63 12.41
C LYS A 566 -37.25 23.99 11.36
N CYS A 567 -36.87 23.05 10.49
CA CYS A 567 -35.84 23.28 9.49
C CYS A 567 -36.33 24.28 8.43
N LEU A 568 -35.57 25.37 8.27
CA LEU A 568 -35.83 26.40 7.25
C LEU A 568 -35.03 26.18 5.94
N ASP A 569 -34.49 24.98 5.72
CA ASP A 569 -33.73 24.58 4.52
C ASP A 569 -32.54 25.50 4.14
N HIS A 570 -31.87 26.09 5.14
CA HIS A 570 -30.62 26.85 4.96
C HIS A 570 -29.44 25.95 4.51
N ARG A 571 -29.54 24.63 4.74
CA ARG A 571 -28.59 23.58 4.31
C ARG A 571 -27.16 23.69 4.83
N ASP A 572 -26.87 24.43 5.90
CA ASP A 572 -25.52 24.48 6.49
C ASP A 572 -24.98 23.08 6.84
N CYS A 573 -25.85 22.17 7.26
CA CYS A 573 -25.48 20.78 7.55
C CYS A 573 -24.93 20.02 6.32
N ILE A 574 -25.38 20.38 5.11
CA ILE A 574 -24.86 19.85 3.84
C ILE A 574 -23.69 20.72 3.37
N ASN A 575 -23.83 22.04 3.36
CA ASN A 575 -22.91 22.98 2.73
C ASN A 575 -21.64 23.27 3.54
N GLU A 576 -21.58 22.89 4.81
CA GLU A 576 -20.40 23.10 5.67
C GLU A 576 -19.85 21.79 6.25
N ILE A 577 -20.70 20.75 6.36
CA ILE A 577 -20.32 19.47 6.95
C ILE A 577 -20.42 18.33 5.94
N ALA A 578 -21.51 18.17 5.18
CA ALA A 578 -21.71 17.11 4.19
C ALA A 578 -21.58 15.66 4.72
N CYS A 579 -22.18 15.35 5.87
CA CYS A 579 -22.22 13.98 6.39
C CYS A 579 -22.96 13.04 5.40
N PRO A 580 -22.45 11.83 5.10
CA PRO A 580 -23.10 10.89 4.17
C PRO A 580 -24.50 10.42 4.61
N SER A 581 -24.85 10.58 5.89
CA SER A 581 -26.20 10.28 6.38
C SER A 581 -27.24 11.33 5.97
N PHE A 582 -26.85 12.45 5.36
CA PHE A 582 -27.82 13.39 4.79
C PHE A 582 -28.26 12.97 3.40
N TYR A 583 -29.56 13.11 3.12
CA TYR A 583 -30.11 12.96 1.79
C TYR A 583 -31.20 14.00 1.55
N LEU A 584 -31.49 14.26 0.28
CA LEU A 584 -32.58 15.14 -0.12
C LEU A 584 -33.78 14.30 -0.56
N ASP A 585 -34.94 14.57 0.03
CA ASP A 585 -36.23 14.07 -0.45
C ASP A 585 -37.14 15.27 -0.73
N LYS A 586 -37.67 15.37 -1.94
CA LYS A 586 -38.49 16.51 -2.42
C LYS A 586 -37.91 17.89 -2.07
N GLY A 587 -36.59 18.01 -2.15
CA GLY A 587 -35.86 19.24 -1.89
C GLY A 587 -35.67 19.59 -0.40
N ARG A 588 -36.07 18.73 0.53
CA ARG A 588 -35.79 18.91 1.98
C ARG A 588 -34.69 17.97 2.46
N VAL A 589 -33.93 18.43 3.45
CA VAL A 589 -32.88 17.64 4.08
C VAL A 589 -33.48 16.64 5.05
N HIS A 590 -33.06 15.38 4.93
CA HIS A 590 -33.36 14.30 5.85
C HIS A 590 -32.07 13.64 6.35
N ILE A 591 -32.16 12.91 7.47
CA ILE A 591 -31.07 12.09 8.01
C ILE A 591 -31.49 10.63 7.94
N ASP A 592 -30.67 9.81 7.32
CA ASP A 592 -30.81 8.36 7.35
C ASP A 592 -30.41 7.84 8.74
N ALA A 593 -31.39 7.26 9.43
CA ALA A 593 -31.23 6.78 10.81
C ALA A 593 -30.34 5.54 10.89
N ASP A 594 -30.24 4.74 9.83
CA ASP A 594 -29.50 3.48 9.83
C ASP A 594 -27.99 3.73 9.70
N THR A 595 -27.60 4.81 9.01
CA THR A 595 -26.20 5.23 8.86
C THR A 595 -25.76 6.25 9.91
N CYS A 596 -26.69 6.90 10.60
CA CYS A 596 -26.38 7.94 11.60
C CYS A 596 -25.77 7.34 12.88
N VAL A 597 -24.51 7.69 13.19
CA VAL A 597 -23.82 7.24 14.42
C VAL A 597 -24.12 8.10 15.66
N GLY A 598 -24.88 9.18 15.52
CA GLY A 598 -25.31 10.00 16.66
C GLY A 598 -24.24 10.92 17.27
N CYS A 599 -23.24 11.38 16.50
CA CYS A 599 -22.17 12.26 16.99
C CYS A 599 -22.62 13.69 17.40
N ALA A 600 -23.85 14.08 17.07
CA ALA A 600 -24.47 15.37 17.40
C ALA A 600 -23.78 16.64 16.85
N VAL A 601 -22.76 16.53 15.99
CA VAL A 601 -22.07 17.69 15.40
C VAL A 601 -23.03 18.56 14.59
N CYS A 602 -23.84 17.94 13.72
CA CYS A 602 -24.82 18.66 12.91
C CYS A 602 -25.89 19.36 13.75
N ALA A 603 -26.28 18.81 14.89
CA ALA A 603 -27.22 19.43 15.80
C ALA A 603 -26.65 20.69 16.46
N GLN A 604 -25.35 20.71 16.76
CA GLN A 604 -24.67 21.85 17.38
C GLN A 604 -24.49 23.04 16.43
N ILE A 605 -24.51 22.81 15.12
CA ILE A 605 -24.31 23.86 14.11
C ILE A 605 -25.61 24.33 13.45
N CYS A 606 -26.74 23.67 13.73
CA CYS A 606 -28.04 24.05 13.15
C CYS A 606 -28.58 25.32 13.84
N PRO A 607 -28.73 26.46 13.13
CA PRO A 607 -29.23 27.70 13.73
C PRO A 607 -30.61 27.55 14.36
N GLU A 608 -31.48 26.77 13.71
CA GLU A 608 -32.88 26.57 14.13
C GLU A 608 -33.05 25.48 15.20
N ASN A 609 -31.96 24.80 15.59
CA ASN A 609 -32.01 23.61 16.44
C ASN A 609 -33.01 22.56 15.91
N ALA A 610 -33.11 22.45 14.58
CA ALA A 610 -34.08 21.59 13.89
C ALA A 610 -33.65 20.12 13.85
N ILE A 611 -32.38 19.81 14.10
CA ILE A 611 -31.84 18.45 14.12
C ILE A 611 -31.91 17.92 15.55
N MET A 612 -32.82 16.97 15.78
CA MET A 612 -33.12 16.44 17.12
C MET A 612 -32.88 14.93 17.19
N PRO A 613 -32.55 14.38 18.38
CA PRO A 613 -32.45 12.94 18.52
C PRO A 613 -33.76 12.25 18.17
N LEU A 614 -33.70 11.19 17.37
CA LEU A 614 -34.85 10.37 17.02
C LEU A 614 -35.47 9.81 18.32
N LYS A 615 -36.78 9.96 18.46
CA LYS A 615 -37.52 9.38 19.59
C LYS A 615 -37.50 7.86 19.43
N LYS A 616 -37.13 7.13 20.49
CA LYS A 616 -37.32 5.67 20.51
C LYS A 616 -38.83 5.41 20.39
N LYS A 617 -39.21 4.59 19.41
CA LYS A 617 -40.56 4.01 19.37
C LYS A 617 -40.76 3.09 20.55
#